data_AF-A0A662V4W9-F1
#
_entry.id   AF-A0A662V4W9-F1
#
_cell.length_a   1.000
_cell.length_b   1.000
_cell.length_c   1.000
_cell.angle_alpha   90.00
_cell.angle_beta   90.00
_cell.angle_gamma   90.00
#
_symmetry.space_group_name_H-M   'P 1'
#
loop_
_entity.id
_entity.type
_entity.pdbx_description
1 polymer ?
#
loop_
_entity_poly.entity_id
_entity_poly.type
_entity_poly.pdbx_seq_one_letter_code
_entity_poly.pdbx_strand_id
1 'polypeptide(L)' 'HRPDFDQRIARYQIEHIAGLRGSRTRYTTPSCDTMRTNGLCVEDGKLCGGVKNPLAYFRRSLRRLRRADKDGAEVEGERG' A
#
# COMPACT_ATOMS: atom_id res chain seq x y z
N HIS A 1 -9.88 -4.26 -25.56
CA HIS A 1 -8.63 -3.91 -26.26
C HIS A 1 -8.49 -2.40 -26.16
N ARG A 2 -7.45 -1.88 -25.49
CA ARG A 2 -7.21 -0.42 -25.43
C ARG A 2 -6.25 -0.07 -26.57
N PRO A 3 -6.72 0.57 -27.64
CA PRO A 3 -5.95 0.75 -28.88
C PRO A 3 -4.74 1.68 -28.71
N ASP A 4 -4.65 2.41 -27.59
CA ASP A 4 -3.60 3.34 -27.19
C ASP A 4 -2.49 2.71 -26.31
N PHE A 5 -2.60 1.43 -25.97
CA PHE A 5 -1.65 0.79 -25.07
C PHE A 5 -0.35 0.34 -25.77
N ASP A 6 0.79 0.90 -25.35
CA ASP A 6 2.13 0.43 -25.72
C ASP A 6 2.83 -0.22 -24.50
N GLN A 7 3.04 -1.54 -24.58
CA GLN A 7 3.70 -2.33 -23.53
C GLN A 7 5.11 -1.83 -23.21
N ARG A 8 5.85 -1.34 -24.21
CA ARG A 8 7.22 -0.85 -24.03
C ARG A 8 7.24 0.41 -23.15
N ILE A 9 6.27 1.31 -23.37
CA ILE A 9 6.12 2.53 -22.56
C ILE A 9 5.71 2.15 -21.14
N ALA A 10 4.71 1.28 -20.97
CA ALA A 10 4.26 0.82 -19.66
C ALA A 10 5.40 0.17 -18.86
N ARG A 11 6.19 -0.70 -19.50
CA ARG A 11 7.36 -1.33 -18.87
C ARG A 11 8.38 -0.29 -18.42
N TYR A 12 8.69 0.70 -19.26
CA TYR A 12 9.63 1.76 -18.89
C TYR A 12 9.15 2.52 -17.64
N GLN A 13 7.86 2.86 -17.56
CA GLN A 13 7.30 3.56 -16.40
C GLN A 13 7.42 2.71 -15.12
N ILE A 14 7.10 1.42 -15.19
CA ILE A 14 7.23 0.48 -14.05
C ILE A 14 8.69 0.40 -13.61
N GLU A 15 9.61 0.17 -14.55
CA GLU A 15 11.04 0.06 -14.26
C GLU A 15 11.60 1.36 -13.65
N HIS A 16 11.14 2.52 -14.11
CA HIS A 16 11.55 3.82 -13.56
C HIS A 16 11.05 4.03 -12.13
N ILE A 17 9.77 3.76 -11.85
CA ILE A 17 9.20 3.83 -10.48
C ILE A 17 9.95 2.88 -9.54
N ALA A 18 10.30 1.68 -10.02
CA ALA A 18 11.08 0.69 -9.27
C ALA A 18 12.55 1.08 -9.06
N GLY A 19 13.05 2.14 -9.72
CA GLY A 19 14.46 2.56 -9.66
C GLY A 19 15.41 1.72 -10.53
N LEU A 20 14.89 0.95 -11.48
CA LEU A 20 15.67 0.10 -12.39
C LEU A 20 16.15 0.84 -13.65
N ARG A 21 15.64 2.06 -13.89
CA ARG A 21 15.97 2.93 -15.03
C ARG A 21 16.13 4.38 -14.59
N GLY A 22 16.71 5.23 -15.45
CA GLY A 22 16.83 6.67 -15.21
C GLY A 22 17.74 7.01 -14.02
N SER A 23 17.27 7.90 -13.14
CA SER A 23 17.98 8.37 -11.92
C SER A 23 18.25 7.28 -10.89
N ARG A 24 17.69 6.07 -11.07
CA ARG A 24 17.71 4.95 -10.13
C ARG A 24 17.07 5.26 -8.77
N THR A 25 16.28 6.32 -8.69
CA THR A 25 15.50 6.64 -7.49
C THR A 25 14.40 5.61 -7.32
N ARG A 26 14.42 4.92 -6.17
CA ARG A 26 13.32 4.01 -5.80
C ARG A 26 12.21 4.81 -5.12
N TYR A 27 11.17 5.13 -5.87
CA TYR A 27 10.06 5.88 -5.34
C TYR A 27 9.25 5.02 -4.37
N THR A 28 9.01 5.57 -3.17
CA THR A 28 8.13 4.95 -2.17
C THR A 28 6.85 5.75 -2.06
N THR A 29 5.80 5.13 -1.50
CA THR A 29 4.52 5.79 -1.32
C THR A 29 4.70 7.10 -0.54
N PRO A 30 4.16 8.23 -1.03
CA PRO A 30 4.25 9.51 -0.35
C PRO A 30 3.57 9.50 1.03
N SER A 31 3.82 10.54 1.83
CA SER A 31 3.17 10.71 3.13
C SER A 31 1.65 10.88 2.98
N CYS A 32 0.90 10.62 4.06
CA CYS A 32 -0.55 10.85 4.07
C CYS A 32 -0.90 12.31 3.77
N ASP A 33 -0.08 13.26 4.22
CA ASP A 33 -0.31 14.69 3.97
C ASP A 33 -0.11 15.03 2.50
N THR A 34 0.95 14.51 1.87
CA THR A 34 1.15 14.66 0.42
C THR A 34 0.03 14.00 -0.38
N MET A 35 -0.43 12.80 0.02
CA MET A 35 -1.57 12.15 -0.65
C MET A 35 -2.84 12.97 -0.54
N ARG A 36 -3.07 13.61 0.61
CA ARG A 36 -4.24 14.46 0.85
C ARG A 36 -4.22 15.71 -0.03
N THR A 37 -3.08 16.41 -0.09
CA THR A 37 -2.91 17.57 -0.97
C THR A 37 -3.13 17.21 -2.44
N ASN A 38 -2.73 16.00 -2.84
CA ASN A 38 -2.89 15.52 -4.21
C ASN A 38 -4.27 14.88 -4.50
N GLY A 39 -5.20 14.86 -3.54
CA GLY A 39 -6.52 14.25 -3.70
C GLY A 39 -6.50 12.72 -3.90
N LEU A 40 -5.44 12.05 -3.43
CA LEU A 40 -5.23 10.60 -3.61
C LEU A 40 -5.78 9.75 -2.45
N CYS A 41 -6.32 10.39 -1.40
CA CYS A 41 -6.88 9.69 -0.26
C CYS A 41 -8.31 9.18 -0.55
N VAL A 42 -8.56 7.92 -0.20
CA VAL A 42 -9.93 7.35 -0.23
C VAL A 42 -10.73 7.91 0.95
N GLU A 43 -12.01 8.22 0.72
CA GLU A 43 -12.92 8.81 1.73
C GLU A 43 -12.29 10.01 2.48
N ASP A 44 -11.63 10.92 1.74
CA ASP A 44 -10.95 12.11 2.28
C ASP A 44 -9.92 11.82 3.37
N GLY A 45 -9.37 10.61 3.40
CA GLY A 45 -8.37 10.22 4.39
C GLY A 45 -8.98 9.89 5.75
N LYS A 46 -10.23 9.46 5.81
CA LYS A 46 -10.86 8.91 7.03
C LYS A 46 -9.99 7.86 7.72
N LEU A 47 -9.26 7.05 6.93
CA LEU A 47 -8.35 6.01 7.41
C LEU A 47 -6.97 6.53 7.85
N CYS A 48 -6.67 7.80 7.62
CA CYS A 48 -5.38 8.41 7.97
C CYS A 48 -5.27 8.82 9.44
N GLY A 49 -6.36 8.83 10.22
CA GLY A 49 -6.46 9.38 11.58
C GLY A 49 -5.41 8.85 12.57
N GLY A 50 -4.22 9.47 12.58
CA GLY A 50 -3.07 9.11 13.42
C GLY A 50 -1.92 8.38 12.70
N VAL A 51 -1.97 8.26 11.38
CA VAL A 51 -0.95 7.58 10.57
C VAL A 51 -0.26 8.58 9.62
N LYS A 52 1.06 8.70 9.72
CA LYS A 52 1.87 9.62 8.88
C LYS A 52 2.14 9.10 7.46
N ASN A 53 2.11 7.78 7.27
CA ASN A 53 2.41 7.14 5.98
C ASN A 53 1.45 5.97 5.72
N PRO A 54 0.88 5.81 4.51
CA PRO A 54 -0.05 4.73 4.18
C PRO A 54 0.49 3.32 4.48
N LEU A 55 1.80 3.09 4.33
CA LEU A 55 2.43 1.81 4.65
C LEU A 55 2.35 1.47 6.14
N ALA A 56 2.33 2.47 7.02
CA ALA A 56 2.17 2.24 8.45
C ALA A 56 0.74 1.79 8.80
N TYR A 57 -0.28 2.31 8.10
CA TYR A 57 -1.65 1.81 8.21
C TYR A 57 -1.70 0.34 7.81
N PHE A 58 -1.16 -0.01 6.63
CA PHE A 58 -1.16 -1.37 6.13
C PHE A 58 -0.45 -2.35 7.10
N ARG A 59 0.72 -1.99 7.62
CA ARG A 59 1.44 -2.80 8.62
C ARG A 59 0.64 -3.00 9.91
N ARG A 60 -0.09 -1.98 10.38
CA ARG A 60 -0.96 -2.10 11.57
C ARG A 60 -2.13 -3.04 11.28
N SER A 61 -2.75 -2.94 10.11
CA SER A 61 -3.85 -3.82 9.71
C SER A 61 -3.39 -5.27 9.56
N LEU A 62 -2.24 -5.54 8.94
CA LEU A 62 -1.67 -6.89 8.87
C LEU A 62 -1.38 -7.49 10.25
N ARG A 63 -0.88 -6.68 11.20
CA ARG A 63 -0.66 -7.14 12.59
C ARG A 63 -1.96 -7.49 13.30
N ARG A 64 -3.05 -6.74 13.05
CA ARG A 64 -4.37 -7.04 13.62
C ARG A 64 -4.93 -8.34 13.05
N LEU A 65 -4.83 -8.53 11.73
CA LEU A 65 -5.27 -9.77 11.08
C LEU A 65 -4.54 -10.98 11.64
N ARG A 66 -3.20 -10.93 11.73
CA ARG A 66 -2.38 -12.01 12.31
C ARG A 66 -2.70 -12.31 13.78
N ARG A 67 -3.17 -11.33 14.54
CA ARG A 67 -3.60 -11.55 15.94
C ARG A 67 -4.95 -12.25 15.96
N ALA A 68 -5.92 -11.77 15.17
CA ALA A 68 -7.21 -12.43 15.04
C ALA A 68 -7.09 -13.89 14.57
N ASP A 69 -6.18 -14.17 13.63
CA ASP A 69 -5.90 -15.55 13.18
C ASP A 69 -5.35 -16.43 14.32
N LYS A 70 -4.50 -15.86 15.19
CA LYS A 70 -3.97 -16.55 16.38
C LYS A 70 -5.05 -16.77 17.43
N ASP A 71 -5.79 -15.73 17.76
CA ASP A 71 -6.87 -15.77 18.75
C ASP A 71 -7.94 -16.80 18.31
N GLY A 72 -8.22 -16.90 17.01
CA GLY A 72 -9.11 -17.94 16.45
C GLY A 72 -8.54 -19.36 16.58
N ALA A 73 -7.24 -19.55 16.32
CA ALA A 73 -6.59 -20.84 16.47
C ALA A 73 -6.48 -21.29 17.94
N GLU A 74 -6.28 -20.35 18.87
CA GLU A 74 -6.27 -20.62 20.32
C GLU A 74 -7.67 -21.06 20.81
N VAL A 75 -8.74 -20.41 20.32
CA VAL A 75 -10.14 -20.79 20.64
C VAL A 75 -10.52 -22.17 20.08
N GLU A 76 -10.00 -22.57 18.93
CA GLU A 76 -10.19 -23.94 18.40
C GLU A 76 -9.40 -25.00 19.19
N GLY A 77 -8.24 -24.62 19.75
CA GLY A 77 -7.40 -25.52 20.55
C GLY A 77 -7.93 -25.82 21.97
N GLU A 78 -8.68 -24.91 22.58
CA GLU A 78 -9.23 -25.08 23.94
C GLU A 78 -10.55 -25.87 23.99
N ARG A 79 -11.16 -26.19 22.84
CA ARG A 79 -12.42 -26.94 22.75
C ARG A 79 -12.22 -28.42 22.38
N GLY A 80 -10.97 -28.90 22.37
CA GLY A 80 -10.57 -30.29 22.11
C GLY A 80 -10.18 -31.05 23.37
#